data_AF-A0A3B9AAB5-F1
#
_entry.id   AF-A0A3B9AAB5-F1
#
_cell.length_a   1.000
_cell.length_b   1.000
_cell.length_c   1.000
_cell.angle_alpha   90.00
_cell.angle_beta   90.00
_cell.angle_gamma   90.00
#
_symmetry.space_group_name_H-M   'P 1'
#
loop_
_entity.id
_entity.type
_entity.pdbx_description
1 polymer ?
#
loop_
_entity_poly.entity_id
_entity_poly.type
_entity_poly.pdbx_seq_one_letter_code
_entity_poly.pdbx_strand_id
1 'polypeptide(L)' 'MKDKKQSRLRRARRARSKIRELDVTRLCVFRTPRHIYAQVIQPAQGGDRVLASASSLDG' A
#
# COMPACT_ATOMS: atom_id res chain seq x y z
N MET A 1 2.63 -14.48 21.34
CA MET A 1 2.19 -14.47 19.93
C MET A 1 2.89 -13.31 19.20
N LYS A 2 3.65 -13.54 18.13
CA LYS A 2 4.44 -12.49 17.45
C LYS A 2 3.47 -11.52 16.75
N ASP A 3 3.57 -10.21 17.02
CA ASP A 3 2.73 -9.22 16.36
C ASP A 3 2.97 -9.22 14.84
N LYS A 4 2.05 -9.86 14.10
CA LYS A 4 2.13 -10.04 12.65
C LYS A 4 2.05 -8.68 11.91
N LYS A 5 1.36 -7.68 12.48
CA LYS A 5 1.26 -6.34 11.92
C LYS A 5 2.62 -5.65 11.99
N GLN A 6 3.28 -5.69 13.14
CA GLN A 6 4.61 -5.09 13.31
C GLN A 6 5.66 -5.78 12.43
N SER A 7 5.64 -7.11 12.36
CA SER A 7 6.53 -7.87 11.47
C SER A 7 6.35 -7.49 9.99
N ARG A 8 5.10 -7.29 9.54
CA ARG A 8 4.79 -6.82 8.18
C ARG A 8 5.28 -5.40 7.93
N LEU A 9 5.02 -4.47 8.86
CA LEU A 9 5.46 -3.07 8.73
C LEU A 9 6.98 -2.94 8.65
N ARG A 10 7.71 -3.72 9.47
CA ARG A 10 9.18 -3.77 9.42
C ARG A 10 9.70 -4.21 8.05
N ARG A 11 9.13 -5.29 7.47
CA ARG A 11 9.53 -5.76 6.13
C ARG A 11 9.21 -4.77 5.02
N ALA A 12 8.07 -4.08 5.12
CA ALA A 12 7.66 -3.11 4.11
C ALA A 12 8.47 -1.80 4.12
N ARG A 13 9.13 -1.47 5.24
CA ARG A 13 9.78 -0.16 5.45
C ARG A 13 10.80 0.19 4.37
N ARG A 14 11.72 -0.72 4.05
CA ARG A 14 12.81 -0.47 3.07
C ARG A 14 12.25 -0.18 1.67
N ALA A 15 11.35 -1.04 1.18
CA ALA A 15 10.74 -0.86 -0.13
C ALA A 15 9.92 0.44 -0.21
N ARG A 16 9.10 0.74 0.81
CA ARG A 16 8.32 1.97 0.88
C ARG A 16 9.19 3.22 0.90
N SER A 17 10.34 3.18 1.59
CA SER A 17 11.31 4.27 1.58
C SER A 17 11.83 4.54 0.18
N LYS A 18 12.24 3.50 -0.55
CA LYS A 18 12.77 3.66 -1.91
C LYS A 18 11.69 4.13 -2.89
N ILE A 19 10.47 3.62 -2.79
CA ILE A 19 9.34 4.08 -3.61
C ILE A 19 9.06 5.56 -3.38
N ARG A 20 9.11 6.02 -2.12
CA ARG A 20 8.93 7.44 -1.78
C ARG A 20 10.08 8.30 -2.31
N GLU A 21 11.32 7.79 -2.27
CA GLU A 21 12.48 8.48 -2.83
C GLU A 21 12.41 8.61 -4.36
N LEU A 22 11.91 7.59 -5.04
CA LEU A 22 11.78 7.57 -6.50
C LEU A 22 10.61 8.42 -7.02
N ASP A 23 9.66 8.77 -6.17
CA ASP A 23 8.46 9.55 -6.51
C ASP A 23 7.68 8.99 -7.72
N VAL A 24 7.50 7.66 -7.75
CA VAL A 24 6.81 6.95 -8.83
C VAL A 24 5.43 6.46 -8.41
N THR A 25 4.56 6.23 -9.41
CA THR A 25 3.29 5.53 -9.23
C THR A 25 3.52 4.16 -8.60
N ARG A 26 2.66 3.81 -7.62
CA ARG A 26 2.82 2.59 -6.82
C ARG A 26 1.51 1.87 -6.58
N LEU A 27 1.59 0.55 -6.46
CA LEU A 27 0.49 -0.30 -6.01
C LEU A 27 0.59 -0.53 -4.49
N CYS A 28 -0.44 -0.10 -3.76
CA CYS A 28 -0.60 -0.35 -2.34
C CYS A 28 -1.58 -1.48 -2.10
N VAL A 29 -1.12 -2.58 -1.49
CA VAL A 29 -1.96 -3.73 -1.14
C VAL A 29 -2.03 -3.91 0.37
N PHE A 30 -3.26 -4.05 0.89
CA PHE A 30 -3.53 -4.44 2.26
C PHE A 30 -4.38 -5.71 2.29
N ARG A 31 -3.96 -6.68 3.10
CA ARG A 31 -4.64 -7.97 3.24
C ARG A 31 -4.96 -8.26 4.71
N THR A 32 -6.19 -8.66 4.95
CA THR A 32 -6.69 -9.30 6.16
C THR A 32 -6.96 -10.78 5.88
N PRO A 33 -7.31 -11.61 6.88
CA PRO A 33 -7.70 -12.99 6.62
C PRO A 33 -8.91 -13.13 5.68
N ARG A 34 -9.84 -12.15 5.69
CA ARG A 34 -11.11 -12.21 4.96
C ARG A 34 -11.13 -11.40 3.67
N HIS A 35 -10.34 -10.32 3.59
CA HIS A 35 -10.44 -9.36 2.50
C HIS A 35 -9.07 -8.88 2.00
N ILE A 36 -9.06 -8.46 0.75
CA ILE A 36 -7.93 -7.77 0.12
C ILE A 36 -8.39 -6.41 -0.41
N TYR A 37 -7.51 -5.44 -0.30
CA TYR A 37 -7.69 -4.06 -0.73
C TYR A 37 -6.46 -3.65 -1.53
N ALA A 38 -6.68 -3.06 -2.70
CA ALA A 38 -5.63 -2.62 -3.61
C ALA A 38 -5.93 -1.20 -4.13
N GLN A 39 -4.88 -0.37 -4.20
CA GLN A 39 -4.95 0.99 -4.72
C GLN A 39 -3.74 1.30 -5.60
N VAL A 40 -3.97 1.90 -6.76
CA VAL A 40 -2.92 2.51 -7.58
C VAL A 40 -2.81 3.98 -7.20
N ILE A 41 -1.65 4.40 -6.72
CA ILE A 41 -1.42 5.74 -6.19
C ILE A 41 -0.32 6.42 -6.98
N GLN A 42 -0.62 7.60 -7.50
CA GLN A 42 0.33 8.47 -8.18
C GLN A 42 0.71 9.64 -7.26
N PRO A 43 2.00 9.96 -7.12
CA PRO A 43 2.42 11.19 -6.46
C PRO A 43 1.94 12.42 -7.25
N ALA A 44 1.40 13.42 -6.57
CA ALA A 44 0.96 14.67 -7.19
C ALA A 44 1.36 15.88 -6.33
N GLN A 45 1.36 17.07 -6.95
CA GLN A 45 1.59 18.33 -6.25
C GLN A 45 0.48 18.54 -5.21
N GLY A 46 0.86 18.60 -3.93
CA GLY A 46 -0.08 18.76 -2.81
C GLY A 46 -0.58 17.46 -2.16
N GLY A 47 -0.15 16.29 -2.65
CA GLY A 47 -0.46 15.01 -2.01
C GLY A 47 -0.59 13.84 -2.98
N ASP A 48 -0.62 12.63 -2.44
CA ASP A 48 -0.84 11.41 -3.23
C ASP A 48 -2.27 11.38 -3.80
N ARG A 49 -2.42 11.03 -5.08
CA ARG A 49 -3.71 10.81 -5.76
C ARG A 49 -3.94 9.33 -6.02
N VAL A 50 -5.11 8.82 -5.66
CA VAL A 50 -5.55 7.47 -6.03
C VAL A 50 -6.08 7.49 -7.47
N LEU A 51 -5.50 6.67 -8.36
CA LEU A 51 -5.94 6.53 -9.75
C LEU A 51 -7.00 5.44 -9.91
N ALA A 52 -6.86 4.35 -9.17
CA ALA A 52 -7.78 3.22 -9.18
C ALA A 52 -7.80 2.53 -7.82
N SER A 53 -8.93 1.93 -7.48
CA SER A 53 -9.10 1.11 -6.27
C SER A 53 -9.90 -0.13 -6.60
N ALA A 54 -9.56 -1.24 -5.95
CA ALA A 54 -10.32 -2.48 -6.01
C ALA A 54 -10.23 -3.22 -4.67
N SER A 55 -11.31 -3.85 -4.28
CA SER A 55 -11.39 -4.66 -3.08
C SER A 55 -12.24 -5.90 -3.28
N SER A 56 -11.99 -6.94 -2.48
CA SER A 56 -12.86 -8.13 -2.44
C SER A 56 -14.27 -7.86 -1.89
N LEU A 57 -14.57 -6.62 -1.50
CA LEU A 57 -15.91 -6.20 -1.07
C LEU A 57 -16.70 -5.52 -2.19
N ASP A 58 -16.05 -5.21 -3.32
CA ASP A 58 -16.66 -4.47 -4.43
C ASP A 58 -17.40 -5.40 -5.41
N GLY A 59 -17.50 -6.70 -5.07
CA GLY A 59 -18.16 -7.74 -5.88
C GLY A 59 -19.52 -8.14 -5.34
#